data_AF-A0A7T1DWM7-F1
#
_entry.id   AF-A0A7T1DWM7-F1
#
_cell.length_a   1.000
_cell.length_b   1.000
_cell.length_c   1.000
_cell.angle_alpha   90.00
_cell.angle_beta   90.00
_cell.angle_gamma   90.00
#
_symmetry.space_group_name_H-M   'P 1'
#
loop_
_entity.id
_entity.type
_entity.pdbx_description
1 polymer ?
#
loop_
_entity_poly.entity_id
_entity_poly.type
_entity_poly.pdbx_seq_one_letter_code
_entity_poly.pdbx_strand_id
1 'polypeptide(L)'
;MRSSAYLVQTRNGVYHARFVVPQHLRNPSESREFRVSTLTKDPRDAKARSRLLRVLVEQIWATSRVLSRSSLVAYLQAQMTTFRKPQLPIPFNAHKDDNGEWRFTDVKPEDVPAIDDFLEAMDRHAARSVPLSQIALNTTHDEKINDPGKLAPVAKKRVTRMAAEYLKYEQQREVDQEIGVKKVPQIRTRLRPFLDTYGTRHIGSLTPADIEAYRKMLVYYPKNVYKLASAAGLTFDQIVQKSKNKTLLDNKGQPAERISSLTVDGYMMTVSNFLEYCKKQFAINPTVMEGFANKVGKAKEGIKRRAFNKDEMQKIFESAYYSEAAYNCAYQYWVPHLGAFTGARVNEISQLTPDDVDQDKDGIWFIKITASDEDDDKSIKNEESRRIIPVHQKLIDLGFIDYIKSQKEAKATNLFDINKAKADKFGKVPSEWFNQKYLRKYIGIEDKSVVFHSFRHRFITSLAQSIIDGSGLSEDAVLKERIPEALVLRRIVGHSVAHSITAGRGLYDAHTDTYTGEFSIASMKRVIDKLNYEGVTFFKFQPIEAGKRRRVMLK
;
A
#
# COMPACT_ATOMS: atom_id res chain seq x y z
N MET A 1 24.93 -27.91 -18.11
CA MET A 1 25.00 -29.32 -17.65
C MET A 1 26.12 -30.03 -18.39
N ARG A 2 27.16 -30.51 -17.69
CA ARG A 2 28.09 -31.49 -18.29
C ARG A 2 27.25 -32.71 -18.69
N SER A 3 27.34 -33.17 -19.94
CA SER A 3 26.56 -34.35 -20.37
C SER A 3 26.97 -35.54 -19.51
N SER A 4 26.00 -36.32 -19.04
CA SER A 4 26.31 -37.54 -18.28
C SER A 4 27.19 -38.45 -19.14
N ALA A 5 28.15 -39.18 -18.55
CA ALA A 5 29.17 -39.94 -19.29
C ALA A 5 28.61 -40.98 -20.31
N TYR A 6 27.34 -41.36 -20.15
CA TYR A 6 26.60 -42.29 -21.00
C TYR A 6 25.73 -41.61 -22.09
N LEU A 7 25.70 -40.27 -22.15
CA LEU A 7 25.00 -39.50 -23.19
C LEU A 7 25.96 -38.53 -23.86
N VAL A 8 26.02 -38.59 -25.19
CA VAL A 8 26.86 -37.73 -26.02
C VAL A 8 25.97 -36.93 -26.94
N GLN A 9 26.10 -35.60 -26.92
CA GLN A 9 25.39 -34.73 -27.83
C GLN A 9 26.20 -34.54 -29.12
N THR A 10 25.56 -34.70 -30.27
CA THR A 10 26.17 -34.42 -31.57
C THR A 10 26.13 -32.92 -31.89
N ARG A 11 26.90 -32.49 -32.89
CA ARG A 11 26.87 -31.09 -33.39
C ARG A 11 25.46 -30.62 -33.78
N ASN A 12 24.59 -31.55 -34.20
CA ASN A 12 23.21 -31.26 -34.61
C ASN A 12 22.22 -31.22 -33.43
N GLY A 13 22.72 -31.33 -32.19
CA GLY A 13 21.94 -31.24 -30.96
C GLY A 13 21.22 -32.54 -30.56
N VAL A 14 21.26 -33.60 -31.38
CA VAL A 14 20.65 -34.91 -31.08
C VAL A 14 21.55 -35.68 -30.12
N TYR A 15 20.94 -36.28 -29.10
CA TYR A 15 21.64 -37.10 -28.12
C TYR A 15 21.84 -38.54 -28.61
N HIS A 16 22.97 -39.13 -28.24
CA HIS A 16 23.29 -40.54 -28.45
C HIS A 16 23.61 -41.20 -27.11
N ALA A 17 23.01 -42.36 -26.86
CA ALA A 17 23.36 -43.23 -25.75
C ALA A 17 24.65 -43.99 -26.05
N ARG A 18 25.63 -43.90 -25.16
CA ARG A 18 26.96 -44.53 -25.26
C ARG A 18 26.99 -45.80 -24.41
N PHE A 19 27.41 -46.90 -25.01
CA PHE A 19 27.55 -48.21 -24.37
C PHE A 19 28.99 -48.68 -24.46
N VAL A 20 29.52 -49.18 -23.35
CA VAL A 20 30.84 -49.82 -23.27
C VAL A 20 30.62 -51.32 -23.27
N VAL A 21 31.27 -52.04 -24.19
CA VAL A 21 31.13 -53.50 -24.31
C VAL A 21 31.90 -54.19 -23.18
N PRO A 22 31.29 -55.10 -22.40
CA PRO A 22 31.96 -55.89 -21.37
C PRO A 22 33.13 -56.69 -21.94
N GLN A 23 34.23 -56.81 -21.20
CA GLN A 23 35.48 -57.40 -21.70
C GLN A 23 35.32 -58.82 -22.27
N HIS A 24 34.47 -59.64 -21.65
CA HIS A 24 34.20 -61.01 -22.09
C HIS A 24 33.34 -61.11 -23.36
N LEU A 25 32.72 -60.00 -23.81
CA LEU A 25 31.93 -59.92 -25.05
C LEU A 25 32.63 -59.12 -26.15
N ARG A 26 33.88 -58.68 -25.92
CA ARG A 26 34.61 -57.87 -26.90
C ARG A 26 35.15 -58.75 -28.01
N ASN A 27 34.82 -58.39 -29.24
CA ASN A 27 35.56 -58.87 -30.41
C ASN A 27 36.83 -58.00 -30.58
N PRO A 28 38.04 -58.59 -30.68
CA PRO A 28 39.29 -57.84 -30.88
C PRO A 28 39.29 -56.92 -32.10
N SER A 29 38.48 -57.22 -33.13
CA SER A 29 38.37 -56.41 -34.35
C SER A 29 37.35 -55.25 -34.25
N GLU A 30 36.68 -55.07 -33.10
CA GLU A 30 35.64 -54.04 -32.92
C GLU A 30 35.98 -53.04 -31.79
N SER A 31 35.41 -51.83 -31.89
CA SER A 31 35.55 -50.80 -30.85
C SER A 31 35.00 -51.25 -29.50
N ARG A 32 35.69 -50.87 -28.42
CA ARG A 32 35.29 -51.10 -27.02
C ARG A 32 33.99 -50.38 -26.63
N GLU A 33 33.56 -49.41 -27.45
CA GLU A 33 32.31 -48.68 -27.26
C GLU A 33 31.51 -48.51 -28.56
N PHE A 34 30.21 -48.36 -28.40
CA PHE A 34 29.30 -47.97 -29.48
C PHE A 34 28.26 -46.97 -29.00
N ARG A 35 27.59 -46.31 -29.95
CA ARG A 35 26.62 -45.25 -29.69
C ARG A 35 25.36 -45.48 -30.50
N VAL A 36 24.21 -45.21 -29.90
CA VAL A 36 22.89 -45.32 -30.53
C VAL A 36 22.16 -43.99 -30.40
N SER A 37 21.60 -43.47 -31.49
CA SER A 37 20.83 -42.20 -31.46
C SER A 37 19.57 -42.37 -30.62
N THR A 38 19.26 -41.39 -29.77
CA THR A 38 17.97 -41.34 -29.05
C THR A 38 16.87 -40.67 -29.88
N LEU A 39 17.17 -40.18 -31.09
CA LEU A 39 16.25 -39.48 -31.99
C LEU A 39 15.64 -38.19 -31.43
N THR A 40 16.17 -37.66 -30.32
CA THR A 40 15.62 -36.47 -29.65
C THR A 40 16.70 -35.45 -29.29
N LYS A 41 16.31 -34.17 -29.32
CA LYS A 41 17.10 -33.03 -28.84
C LYS A 41 16.74 -32.64 -27.39
N ASP A 42 15.69 -33.22 -26.81
CA ASP A 42 15.29 -32.98 -25.41
C ASP A 42 16.16 -33.84 -24.47
N PRO A 43 16.93 -33.23 -23.53
CA PRO A 43 17.78 -33.96 -22.60
C PRO A 43 17.00 -34.89 -21.64
N ARG A 44 15.75 -34.57 -21.28
CA ARG A 44 14.93 -35.42 -20.37
C ARG A 44 14.46 -36.66 -21.11
N ASP A 45 13.94 -36.49 -22.32
CA ASP A 45 13.51 -37.60 -23.17
C ASP A 45 14.70 -38.49 -23.58
N ALA A 46 15.85 -37.88 -23.91
CA ALA A 46 17.09 -38.59 -24.20
C ALA A 46 17.54 -39.49 -23.02
N LYS A 47 17.39 -39.02 -21.78
CA LYS A 47 17.72 -39.80 -20.58
C LYS A 47 16.77 -40.98 -20.39
N ALA A 48 15.47 -40.81 -20.64
CA ALA A 48 14.49 -41.90 -20.57
C ALA A 48 14.77 -42.97 -21.64
N ARG A 49 14.97 -42.56 -22.90
CA ARG A 49 15.32 -43.46 -24.01
C ARG A 49 16.63 -44.19 -23.78
N SER A 50 17.65 -43.50 -23.26
CA SER A 50 18.93 -44.13 -22.92
C SER A 50 18.81 -45.21 -21.85
N ARG A 51 17.88 -45.07 -20.88
CA ARG A 51 17.63 -46.08 -19.85
C ARG A 51 16.96 -47.32 -20.44
N LEU A 52 15.98 -47.13 -21.33
CA LEU A 52 15.37 -48.26 -22.05
C LEU A 52 16.41 -49.02 -22.87
N LEU A 53 17.19 -48.31 -23.68
CA LEU A 53 18.26 -48.90 -24.48
C LEU A 53 19.26 -49.69 -23.61
N ARG A 54 19.54 -49.19 -22.40
CA ARG A 54 20.42 -49.87 -21.45
C ARG A 54 19.85 -51.20 -20.98
N VAL A 55 18.57 -51.24 -20.61
CA VAL A 55 17.89 -52.47 -20.20
C VAL A 55 17.90 -53.50 -21.34
N LEU A 56 17.59 -53.07 -22.56
CA LEU A 56 17.59 -53.96 -23.73
C LEU A 56 18.98 -54.53 -24.02
N VAL A 57 20.02 -53.68 -23.95
CA VAL A 57 21.41 -54.11 -24.13
C VAL A 57 21.81 -55.11 -23.05
N GLU A 58 21.48 -54.86 -21.79
CA GLU A 58 21.79 -55.75 -20.67
C GLU A 58 21.05 -57.09 -20.78
N GLN A 59 19.78 -57.10 -21.22
CA GLN A 59 19.03 -58.33 -21.49
C GLN A 59 19.67 -59.17 -22.61
N ILE A 60 20.12 -58.52 -23.68
CA ILE A 60 20.81 -59.20 -24.79
C ILE A 60 22.15 -59.79 -24.31
N TRP A 61 22.92 -59.04 -23.54
CA TRP A 61 24.18 -59.52 -22.98
C TRP A 61 23.99 -60.64 -21.96
N ALA A 62 22.93 -60.58 -21.14
CA ALA A 62 22.61 -61.63 -20.17
C ALA A 62 22.14 -62.94 -20.82
N THR A 63 21.58 -62.88 -22.03
CA THR A 63 21.09 -64.06 -22.77
C THR A 63 22.15 -64.71 -23.66
N SER A 64 23.41 -64.24 -23.61
CA SER A 64 24.56 -64.78 -24.37
C SER A 64 24.33 -64.94 -25.88
N ARG A 65 23.38 -64.20 -26.46
CA ARG A 65 23.18 -64.19 -27.92
C ARG A 65 24.33 -63.43 -28.58
N VAL A 66 25.13 -64.15 -29.37
CA VAL A 66 26.21 -63.55 -30.17
C VAL A 66 25.58 -62.77 -31.33
N LEU A 67 25.17 -61.53 -31.06
CA LEU A 67 24.82 -60.57 -32.10
C LEU A 67 26.06 -59.77 -32.43
N SER A 68 26.40 -59.65 -33.73
CA SER A 68 27.40 -58.70 -34.17
C SER A 68 26.99 -57.27 -33.77
N ARG A 69 27.97 -56.39 -33.56
CA ARG A 69 27.69 -55.01 -33.14
C ARG A 69 26.76 -54.28 -34.10
N SER A 70 26.89 -54.52 -35.41
CA SER A 70 25.99 -53.93 -36.42
C SER A 70 24.54 -54.38 -36.22
N SER A 71 24.31 -55.66 -35.97
CA SER A 71 22.98 -56.22 -35.72
C SER A 71 22.40 -55.73 -34.39
N LEU A 72 23.23 -55.60 -33.35
CA LEU A 72 22.82 -55.03 -32.07
C LEU A 72 22.41 -53.55 -32.22
N VAL A 73 23.22 -52.74 -32.91
CA VAL A 73 22.91 -51.32 -33.14
C VAL A 73 21.64 -51.17 -33.97
N ALA A 74 21.47 -51.96 -35.03
CA ALA A 74 20.27 -51.93 -35.87
C ALA A 74 19.00 -52.31 -35.07
N TYR A 75 19.09 -53.37 -34.24
CA TYR A 75 18.00 -53.76 -33.34
C TYR A 75 17.63 -52.61 -32.39
N LEU A 76 18.61 -52.01 -31.72
CA LEU A 76 18.39 -50.92 -30.78
C LEU A 76 17.83 -49.66 -31.46
N GLN A 77 18.28 -49.35 -32.68
CA GLN A 77 17.74 -48.26 -33.48
C GLN A 77 16.27 -48.50 -33.87
N ALA A 78 15.91 -49.72 -34.25
CA ALA A 78 14.53 -50.09 -34.52
C ALA A 78 13.64 -49.89 -33.28
N GLN A 79 14.13 -50.26 -32.08
CA GLN A 79 13.42 -50.01 -30.83
C GLN A 79 13.24 -48.52 -30.51
N MET A 80 14.12 -47.64 -31.00
CA MET A 80 13.96 -46.18 -30.86
C MET A 80 12.92 -45.60 -31.81
N THR A 81 12.75 -46.19 -33.00
CA THR A 81 11.69 -45.78 -33.94
C THR A 81 10.30 -46.17 -33.46
N THR A 82 10.18 -47.26 -32.68
CA THR A 82 8.92 -47.72 -32.09
C THR A 82 8.68 -47.21 -30.67
N PHE A 83 9.67 -46.54 -30.07
CA PHE A 83 9.55 -46.00 -28.72
C PHE A 83 8.42 -44.97 -28.63
N ARG A 84 7.34 -45.35 -27.95
CA ARG A 84 6.37 -44.41 -27.41
C ARG A 84 6.75 -44.15 -25.97
N LYS A 85 6.84 -42.88 -25.59
CA LYS A 85 7.02 -42.48 -24.20
C LYS A 85 5.91 -43.17 -23.39
N PRO A 86 6.22 -44.06 -22.43
CA PRO A 86 5.19 -44.69 -21.64
C PRO A 86 4.40 -43.59 -20.94
N GLN A 87 3.11 -43.50 -21.25
CA GLN A 87 2.20 -42.65 -20.49
C GLN A 87 1.96 -43.37 -19.18
N LEU A 88 2.56 -42.87 -18.11
CA LEU A 88 2.14 -43.27 -16.77
C LEU A 88 0.66 -42.91 -16.65
N PRO A 89 -0.20 -43.81 -16.14
CA PRO A 89 -1.60 -43.47 -15.91
C PRO A 89 -1.63 -42.25 -15.00
N ILE A 90 -2.26 -41.18 -15.49
CA ILE A 90 -2.45 -39.97 -14.71
C ILE A 90 -3.58 -40.27 -13.72
N PRO A 91 -3.38 -40.09 -12.39
CA PRO A 91 -4.43 -40.30 -11.40
C PRO A 91 -5.73 -39.59 -11.82
N PHE A 92 -6.87 -40.25 -11.62
CA PHE A 92 -8.21 -39.71 -11.91
C PHE A 92 -8.46 -39.31 -13.37
N ASN A 93 -7.64 -39.86 -14.28
CA ASN A 93 -7.58 -39.51 -15.69
C ASN A 93 -7.43 -37.99 -15.91
N ALA A 94 -6.58 -37.37 -15.07
CA ALA A 94 -6.41 -35.92 -15.09
C ALA A 94 -5.84 -35.45 -16.43
N HIS A 95 -6.53 -34.52 -17.07
CA HIS A 95 -6.09 -33.87 -18.30
C HIS A 95 -6.39 -32.38 -18.22
N LYS A 96 -5.73 -31.58 -19.06
CA LYS A 96 -6.05 -30.17 -19.15
C LYS A 96 -7.12 -29.96 -20.22
N ASP A 97 -8.16 -29.21 -19.88
CA ASP A 97 -9.10 -28.73 -20.89
C ASP A 97 -8.47 -27.64 -21.76
N ASP A 98 -9.22 -27.15 -22.75
CA ASP A 98 -8.77 -26.11 -23.68
C ASP A 98 -8.35 -24.80 -22.98
N ASN A 99 -8.78 -24.59 -21.73
CA ASN A 99 -8.41 -23.44 -20.89
C ASN A 99 -7.17 -23.72 -20.03
N GLY A 100 -6.61 -24.92 -20.10
CA GLY A 100 -5.44 -25.34 -19.34
C GLY A 100 -5.76 -25.75 -17.89
N GLU A 101 -7.04 -25.90 -17.53
CA GLU A 101 -7.48 -26.32 -16.21
C GLU A 101 -7.49 -27.85 -16.10
N TRP A 102 -7.02 -28.36 -14.97
CA TRP A 102 -7.06 -29.80 -14.71
C TRP A 102 -8.50 -30.26 -14.54
N ARG A 103 -8.91 -31.19 -15.41
CA ARG A 103 -10.17 -31.93 -15.34
C ARG A 103 -9.88 -33.39 -15.06
N PHE A 104 -10.75 -33.97 -14.26
CA PHE A 104 -10.69 -35.35 -13.82
C PHE A 104 -11.97 -36.02 -14.28
N THR A 105 -11.88 -37.13 -15.03
CA THR A 105 -13.07 -37.82 -15.57
C THR A 105 -13.39 -39.10 -14.84
N ASP A 106 -12.55 -39.51 -13.88
CA ASP A 106 -12.72 -40.75 -13.13
C ASP A 106 -12.50 -40.45 -11.64
N VAL A 107 -13.52 -39.85 -11.01
CA VAL A 107 -13.49 -39.36 -9.61
C VAL A 107 -14.69 -39.87 -8.84
N LYS A 108 -14.45 -40.49 -7.68
CA LYS A 108 -15.49 -40.79 -6.68
C LYS A 108 -15.46 -39.75 -5.54
N PRO A 109 -16.55 -39.58 -4.78
CA PRO A 109 -16.58 -38.63 -3.66
C PRO A 109 -15.49 -38.85 -2.62
N GLU A 110 -15.08 -40.09 -2.38
CA GLU A 110 -13.96 -40.42 -1.48
C GLU A 110 -12.57 -39.98 -1.98
N ASP A 111 -12.42 -39.66 -3.27
CA ASP A 111 -11.13 -39.32 -3.89
C ASP A 111 -10.75 -37.84 -3.77
N VAL A 112 -11.67 -36.98 -3.30
CA VAL A 112 -11.49 -35.51 -3.22
C VAL A 112 -10.21 -35.09 -2.46
N PRO A 113 -9.87 -35.66 -1.29
CA PRO A 113 -8.63 -35.30 -0.60
C PRO A 113 -7.37 -35.64 -1.42
N ALA A 114 -7.39 -36.76 -2.14
CA ALA A 114 -6.27 -37.18 -2.97
C ALA A 114 -6.12 -36.33 -4.26
N ILE A 115 -7.21 -35.72 -4.73
CA ILE A 115 -7.21 -34.76 -5.84
C ILE A 115 -6.56 -33.45 -5.42
N ASP A 116 -6.89 -32.93 -4.23
CA ASP A 116 -6.29 -31.71 -3.69
C ASP A 116 -4.78 -31.89 -3.47
N ASP A 117 -4.36 -33.03 -2.88
CA ASP A 117 -2.95 -33.38 -2.74
C ASP A 117 -2.22 -33.50 -4.09
N PHE A 118 -2.89 -34.06 -5.10
CA PHE A 118 -2.36 -34.17 -6.46
C PHE A 118 -2.18 -32.79 -7.13
N LEU A 119 -3.18 -31.91 -7.01
CA LEU A 119 -3.12 -30.54 -7.52
C LEU A 119 -2.02 -29.74 -6.82
N GLU A 120 -1.91 -29.86 -5.50
CA GLU A 120 -0.88 -29.18 -4.72
C GLU A 120 0.52 -29.74 -5.01
N ALA A 121 0.66 -31.05 -5.25
CA ALA A 121 1.92 -31.66 -5.69
C ALA A 121 2.32 -31.19 -7.10
N MET A 122 1.37 -31.04 -8.02
CA MET A 122 1.59 -30.51 -9.36
C MET A 122 1.98 -29.02 -9.34
N ASP A 123 1.36 -28.22 -8.48
CA ASP A 123 1.73 -26.82 -8.26
C ASP A 123 3.10 -26.69 -7.58
N ARG A 124 3.41 -27.55 -6.60
CA ARG A 124 4.76 -27.65 -6.01
C ARG A 124 5.80 -28.10 -7.02
N HIS A 125 5.46 -28.97 -7.97
CA HIS A 125 6.38 -29.42 -9.02
C HIS A 125 6.57 -28.34 -10.11
N ALA A 126 5.55 -27.52 -10.38
CA ALA A 126 5.67 -26.29 -11.18
C ALA A 126 6.59 -25.27 -10.48
N ALA A 127 6.52 -25.15 -9.15
CA ALA A 127 7.42 -24.32 -8.36
C ALA A 127 8.87 -24.87 -8.30
N ARG A 128 9.06 -26.20 -8.27
CA ARG A 128 10.39 -26.86 -8.27
C ARG A 128 11.03 -26.96 -9.64
N SER A 129 10.26 -26.87 -10.72
CA SER A 129 10.80 -26.80 -12.08
C SER A 129 11.23 -25.37 -12.40
N VAL A 130 12.27 -24.93 -11.70
CA VAL A 130 13.08 -23.77 -12.05
C VAL A 130 13.50 -23.91 -13.51
N PRO A 131 13.05 -23.03 -14.44
CA PRO A 131 13.76 -22.85 -15.68
C PRO A 131 15.14 -22.31 -15.33
N LEU A 132 16.16 -22.78 -16.04
CA LEU A 132 17.57 -22.42 -15.91
C LEU A 132 17.88 -20.95 -16.25
N SER A 133 17.06 -20.00 -15.78
CA SER A 133 17.23 -18.55 -15.90
C SER A 133 17.51 -17.84 -14.57
N GLN A 134 17.63 -18.56 -13.45
CA GLN A 134 18.22 -18.04 -12.20
C GLN A 134 19.76 -18.03 -12.23
N ILE A 135 20.37 -17.63 -13.36
CA ILE A 135 21.75 -17.15 -13.42
C ILE A 135 21.74 -15.89 -14.29
N ALA A 136 21.11 -14.84 -13.79
CA ALA A 136 21.30 -13.47 -14.28
C ALA A 136 20.93 -12.47 -13.18
N LEU A 137 21.38 -12.73 -11.95
CA LEU A 137 21.90 -11.66 -11.10
C LEU A 137 23.32 -11.40 -11.61
N ASN A 138 23.44 -10.59 -12.67
CA ASN A 138 24.62 -9.78 -12.96
C ASN A 138 24.33 -8.90 -14.18
N THR A 139 24.19 -7.60 -13.89
CA THR A 139 24.74 -6.48 -14.67
C THR A 139 25.03 -6.76 -16.14
N THR A 140 24.09 -6.43 -17.01
CA THR A 140 24.27 -5.62 -18.24
C THR A 140 22.91 -5.46 -18.89
N HIS A 141 22.65 -4.27 -19.46
CA HIS A 141 21.43 -3.99 -20.22
C HIS A 141 21.29 -5.02 -21.35
N ASP A 142 20.21 -5.80 -21.36
CA ASP A 142 19.93 -6.75 -22.44
C ASP A 142 18.47 -6.55 -22.89
N GLU A 143 18.30 -6.13 -24.14
CA GLU A 143 17.06 -5.66 -24.79
C GLU A 143 15.99 -6.76 -24.97
N LYS A 144 16.15 -7.93 -24.34
CA LYS A 144 15.29 -9.12 -24.53
C LYS A 144 14.26 -9.35 -23.42
N ILE A 145 14.13 -8.42 -22.46
CA ILE A 145 13.08 -8.49 -21.41
C ILE A 145 11.70 -8.06 -21.96
N ASN A 146 11.64 -7.45 -23.15
CA ASN A 146 10.41 -6.93 -23.76
C ASN A 146 9.86 -7.81 -24.90
N ASP A 147 9.88 -9.13 -24.77
CA ASP A 147 9.19 -10.02 -25.71
C ASP A 147 7.83 -10.47 -25.13
N PRO A 148 6.68 -9.91 -25.58
CA PRO A 148 5.34 -10.28 -25.12
C PRO A 148 5.02 -11.78 -25.28
N GLY A 149 5.79 -12.50 -26.10
CA GLY A 149 5.62 -13.94 -26.36
C GLY A 149 6.13 -14.89 -25.25
N LYS A 150 6.72 -14.38 -24.15
CA LYS A 150 7.37 -15.21 -23.10
C LYS A 150 6.84 -14.98 -21.68
N LEU A 151 5.66 -14.40 -21.51
CA LEU A 151 5.07 -14.25 -20.18
C LEU A 151 4.78 -15.62 -19.55
N ALA A 152 4.91 -15.71 -18.22
CA ALA A 152 4.64 -16.95 -17.49
C ALA A 152 3.19 -17.43 -17.72
N PRO A 153 2.86 -18.72 -17.52
CA PRO A 153 1.47 -19.20 -17.62
C PRO A 153 0.47 -18.37 -16.79
N VAL A 154 0.95 -17.78 -15.68
CA VAL A 154 0.21 -16.85 -14.81
C VAL A 154 -0.36 -15.64 -15.58
N ALA A 155 0.29 -15.21 -16.66
CA ALA A 155 -0.15 -14.08 -17.49
C ALA A 155 -1.47 -14.34 -18.23
N LYS A 156 -1.87 -15.60 -18.38
CA LYS A 156 -3.18 -15.99 -18.91
C LYS A 156 -4.30 -15.87 -17.86
N LYS A 157 -4.00 -15.62 -16.59
CA LYS A 157 -5.03 -15.38 -15.58
C LYS A 157 -5.80 -14.09 -15.91
N ARG A 158 -7.09 -14.08 -15.61
CA ARG A 158 -7.91 -12.86 -15.71
C ARG A 158 -7.46 -11.81 -14.69
N VAL A 159 -7.61 -10.53 -15.01
CA VAL A 159 -7.29 -9.43 -14.10
C VAL A 159 -8.04 -9.58 -12.76
N THR A 160 -9.31 -10.00 -12.77
CA THR A 160 -10.06 -10.27 -11.53
C THR A 160 -9.43 -11.34 -10.66
N ARG A 161 -8.92 -12.42 -11.24
CA ARG A 161 -8.25 -13.51 -10.51
C ARG A 161 -6.96 -13.03 -9.86
N MET A 162 -6.14 -12.29 -10.62
CA MET A 162 -4.92 -11.67 -10.08
C MET A 162 -5.23 -10.67 -8.96
N ALA A 163 -6.29 -9.87 -9.10
CA ALA A 163 -6.69 -8.92 -8.08
C ALA A 163 -7.20 -9.60 -6.80
N ALA A 164 -7.87 -10.74 -6.91
CA ALA A 164 -8.26 -11.55 -5.76
C ALA A 164 -7.03 -12.10 -5.01
N GLU A 165 -6.02 -12.60 -5.74
CA GLU A 165 -4.74 -13.05 -5.17
C GLU A 165 -4.00 -11.88 -4.48
N TYR A 166 -3.96 -10.71 -5.12
CA TYR A 166 -3.38 -9.50 -4.55
C TYR A 166 -4.10 -9.03 -3.27
N LEU A 167 -5.43 -9.07 -3.25
CA LEU A 167 -6.20 -8.71 -2.05
C LEU A 167 -5.98 -9.69 -0.90
N LYS A 168 -5.81 -11.00 -1.17
CA LYS A 168 -5.42 -11.98 -0.16
C LYS A 168 -4.02 -11.68 0.40
N TYR A 169 -3.07 -11.36 -0.48
CA TYR A 169 -1.73 -10.95 -0.10
C TYR A 169 -1.74 -9.71 0.81
N GLU A 170 -2.48 -8.66 0.47
CA GLU A 170 -2.60 -7.47 1.32
C GLU A 170 -3.38 -7.75 2.62
N GLN A 171 -4.35 -8.68 2.61
CA GLN A 171 -5.04 -9.11 3.83
C GLN A 171 -4.10 -9.83 4.80
N GLN A 172 -3.17 -10.65 4.30
CA GLN A 172 -2.17 -11.28 5.14
C GLN A 172 -1.25 -10.23 5.79
N ARG A 173 -0.78 -9.25 5.00
CA ARG A 173 0.02 -8.13 5.52
C ARG A 173 -0.70 -7.28 6.57
N GLU A 174 -2.02 -7.21 6.49
CA GLU A 174 -2.85 -6.54 7.51
C GLU A 174 -2.88 -7.35 8.81
N VAL A 175 -3.01 -8.68 8.72
CA VAL A 175 -2.94 -9.60 9.87
C VAL A 175 -1.55 -9.56 10.51
N ASP A 176 -0.51 -9.52 9.69
CA ASP A 176 0.89 -9.41 10.11
C ASP A 176 1.26 -7.99 10.59
N GLN A 177 0.29 -7.07 10.65
CA GLN A 177 0.42 -5.68 11.08
C GLN A 177 1.40 -4.81 10.27
N GLU A 178 1.85 -5.28 9.10
CA GLU A 178 2.68 -4.50 8.18
C GLU A 178 1.92 -3.31 7.56
N ILE A 179 0.60 -3.44 7.46
CA ILE A 179 -0.28 -2.38 6.97
C ILE A 179 -1.49 -2.21 7.90
N GLY A 180 -1.99 -0.98 8.00
CA GLY A 180 -3.14 -0.71 8.89
C GLY A 180 -4.47 -1.31 8.37
N VAL A 181 -5.33 -1.71 9.31
CA VAL A 181 -6.65 -2.38 9.14
C VAL A 181 -7.62 -1.75 8.12
N LYS A 182 -7.43 -0.47 7.77
CA LYS A 182 -8.30 0.23 6.79
C LYS A 182 -7.74 0.17 5.37
N LYS A 183 -6.56 -0.41 5.17
CA LYS A 183 -5.85 -0.39 3.88
C LYS A 183 -6.48 -1.35 2.88
N VAL A 184 -6.78 -2.58 3.25
CA VAL A 184 -7.38 -3.56 2.34
C VAL A 184 -8.77 -3.13 1.84
N PRO A 185 -9.70 -2.64 2.70
CA PRO A 185 -10.97 -2.08 2.21
C PRO A 185 -10.79 -0.90 1.25
N GLN A 186 -9.78 -0.04 1.49
CA GLN A 186 -9.45 1.07 0.61
C GLN A 186 -8.92 0.57 -0.75
N ILE A 187 -8.01 -0.41 -0.75
CA ILE A 187 -7.47 -1.03 -1.97
C ILE A 187 -8.61 -1.63 -2.79
N ARG A 188 -9.49 -2.43 -2.16
CA ARG A 188 -10.66 -3.03 -2.80
C ARG A 188 -11.56 -1.98 -3.46
N THR A 189 -11.86 -0.90 -2.74
CA THR A 189 -12.69 0.20 -3.24
C THR A 189 -12.05 0.90 -4.45
N ARG A 190 -10.72 1.10 -4.41
CA ARG A 190 -9.98 1.80 -5.46
C ARG A 190 -9.66 0.95 -6.68
N LEU A 191 -9.50 -0.36 -6.52
CA LEU A 191 -9.31 -1.27 -7.65
C LEU A 191 -10.60 -1.51 -8.42
N ARG A 192 -11.77 -1.41 -7.78
CA ARG A 192 -13.05 -1.73 -8.40
C ARG A 192 -13.26 -1.13 -9.81
N PRO A 193 -13.07 0.18 -10.06
CA PRO A 193 -13.30 0.71 -11.41
C PRO A 193 -12.32 0.16 -12.46
N PHE A 194 -11.09 -0.20 -12.04
CA PHE A 194 -10.13 -0.86 -12.91
C PHE A 194 -10.58 -2.29 -13.24
N LEU A 195 -11.10 -3.02 -12.26
CA LEU A 195 -11.66 -4.36 -12.46
C LEU A 195 -12.94 -4.35 -13.30
N ASP A 196 -13.80 -3.35 -13.14
CA ASP A 196 -15.00 -3.19 -13.96
C ASP A 196 -14.63 -2.95 -15.44
N THR A 197 -13.46 -2.37 -15.71
CA THR A 197 -12.97 -2.06 -17.07
C THR A 197 -12.18 -3.21 -17.70
N TYR A 198 -11.22 -3.78 -16.97
CA TYR A 198 -10.26 -4.76 -17.51
C TYR A 198 -10.42 -6.18 -16.94
N GLY A 199 -11.38 -6.39 -16.04
CA GLY A 199 -11.50 -7.59 -15.22
C GLY A 199 -11.53 -8.91 -15.99
N THR A 200 -12.17 -8.93 -17.16
CA THR A 200 -12.33 -10.12 -18.00
C THR A 200 -11.12 -10.39 -18.91
N ARG A 201 -10.23 -9.41 -19.11
CA ARG A 201 -9.03 -9.56 -19.92
C ARG A 201 -7.98 -10.39 -19.18
N HIS A 202 -7.09 -11.01 -19.95
CA HIS A 202 -5.89 -11.64 -19.40
C HIS A 202 -4.92 -10.56 -18.91
N ILE A 203 -4.34 -10.76 -17.73
CA ILE A 203 -3.45 -9.78 -17.08
C ILE A 203 -2.23 -9.46 -17.97
N GLY A 204 -1.67 -10.46 -18.65
CA GLY A 204 -0.54 -10.30 -19.57
C GLY A 204 -0.87 -9.56 -20.87
N SER A 205 -2.15 -9.36 -21.18
CA SER A 205 -2.60 -8.63 -22.37
C SER A 205 -2.70 -7.12 -22.16
N LEU A 206 -2.48 -6.64 -20.93
CA LEU A 206 -2.49 -5.21 -20.65
C LEU A 206 -1.30 -4.53 -21.30
N THR A 207 -1.50 -3.30 -21.75
CA THR A 207 -0.50 -2.47 -22.44
C THR A 207 -0.35 -1.11 -21.75
N PRO A 208 0.71 -0.34 -22.05
CA PRO A 208 0.83 1.04 -21.57
C PRO A 208 -0.38 1.90 -21.95
N ALA A 209 -0.91 1.72 -23.17
CA ALA A 209 -2.07 2.45 -23.69
C ALA A 209 -3.35 2.18 -22.88
N ASP A 210 -3.52 0.97 -22.34
CA ASP A 210 -4.64 0.65 -21.45
C ASP A 210 -4.59 1.50 -20.18
N ILE A 211 -3.41 1.62 -19.56
CA ILE A 211 -3.23 2.42 -18.33
C ILE A 211 -3.49 3.91 -18.60
N GLU A 212 -3.02 4.42 -19.74
CA GLU A 212 -3.28 5.80 -20.15
C GLU A 212 -4.76 6.06 -20.42
N ALA A 213 -5.45 5.14 -21.12
CA ALA A 213 -6.87 5.22 -21.40
C ALA A 213 -7.69 5.20 -20.11
N TYR A 214 -7.35 4.30 -19.18
CA TYR A 214 -7.96 4.23 -17.87
C TYR A 214 -7.83 5.56 -17.11
N ARG A 215 -6.63 6.15 -17.05
CA ARG A 215 -6.40 7.43 -16.38
C ARG A 215 -7.25 8.54 -17.00
N LYS A 216 -7.31 8.63 -18.35
CA LYS A 216 -8.13 9.62 -19.08
C LYS A 216 -9.61 9.53 -18.70
N MET A 217 -10.15 8.32 -18.55
CA MET A 217 -11.54 8.10 -18.16
C MET A 217 -11.77 8.37 -16.67
N LEU A 218 -10.85 7.92 -15.82
CA LEU A 218 -10.94 8.03 -14.35
C LEU A 218 -11.05 9.48 -13.86
N VAL A 219 -10.51 10.45 -14.60
CA VAL A 219 -10.67 11.89 -14.33
C VAL A 219 -12.16 12.33 -14.28
N TYR A 220 -13.03 11.63 -15.00
CA TYR A 220 -14.47 11.88 -15.01
C TYR A 220 -15.23 11.03 -14.01
N TYR A 221 -14.55 10.24 -13.19
CA TYR A 221 -15.22 9.37 -12.23
C TYR A 221 -15.87 10.18 -11.08
N PRO A 222 -17.12 9.88 -10.69
CA PRO A 222 -17.82 10.64 -9.66
C PRO A 222 -17.29 10.36 -8.24
N LYS A 223 -17.50 11.30 -7.32
CA LYS A 223 -17.29 11.09 -5.88
C LYS A 223 -18.36 10.15 -5.34
N ASN A 224 -17.97 9.25 -4.43
CA ASN A 224 -18.89 8.38 -3.69
C ASN A 224 -19.88 7.60 -4.59
N VAL A 225 -19.43 7.14 -5.77
CA VAL A 225 -20.29 6.49 -6.78
C VAL A 225 -21.22 5.41 -6.20
N TYR A 226 -20.70 4.59 -5.29
CA TYR A 226 -21.46 3.51 -4.64
C TYR A 226 -22.64 3.99 -3.79
N LYS A 227 -22.70 5.27 -3.43
CA LYS A 227 -23.82 5.89 -2.71
C LYS A 227 -24.84 6.55 -3.64
N LEU A 228 -24.58 6.57 -4.95
CA LEU A 228 -25.44 7.21 -5.94
C LEU A 228 -26.41 6.16 -6.49
N ALA A 229 -27.69 6.32 -6.20
CA ALA A 229 -28.73 5.45 -6.77
C ALA A 229 -28.70 5.47 -8.31
N SER A 230 -28.42 6.64 -8.90
CA SER A 230 -28.30 6.85 -10.35
C SER A 230 -27.14 6.09 -11.01
N ALA A 231 -26.19 5.58 -10.22
CA ALA A 231 -25.04 4.81 -10.68
C ALA A 231 -25.20 3.29 -10.47
N ALA A 232 -26.27 2.84 -9.82
CA ALA A 232 -26.48 1.43 -9.52
C ALA A 232 -26.61 0.60 -10.81
N GLY A 233 -25.86 -0.50 -10.89
CA GLY A 233 -25.87 -1.43 -12.04
C GLY A 233 -25.18 -0.93 -13.31
N LEU A 234 -24.65 0.31 -13.32
CA LEU A 234 -23.95 0.85 -14.49
C LEU A 234 -22.50 0.37 -14.56
N THR A 235 -21.99 0.20 -15.78
CA THR A 235 -20.57 -0.08 -16.03
C THR A 235 -19.71 1.18 -15.81
N PHE A 236 -18.40 1.00 -15.67
CA PHE A 236 -17.46 2.12 -15.56
C PHE A 236 -17.60 3.14 -16.69
N ASP A 237 -17.67 2.66 -17.94
CA ASP A 237 -17.82 3.52 -19.12
C ASP A 237 -19.14 4.30 -19.08
N GLN A 238 -20.25 3.64 -18.73
CA GLN A 238 -21.55 4.29 -18.61
C GLN A 238 -21.54 5.37 -17.52
N ILE A 239 -20.90 5.10 -16.38
CA ILE A 239 -20.74 6.06 -15.28
C ILE A 239 -19.93 7.28 -15.75
N VAL A 240 -18.81 7.03 -16.43
CA VAL A 240 -17.93 8.07 -16.96
C VAL A 240 -18.65 8.94 -17.99
N GLN A 241 -19.38 8.33 -18.95
CA GLN A 241 -20.13 9.09 -19.95
C GLN A 241 -21.25 9.92 -19.32
N LYS A 242 -22.04 9.35 -18.40
CA LYS A 242 -23.09 10.11 -17.70
C LYS A 242 -22.50 11.24 -16.85
N SER A 243 -21.37 11.03 -16.18
CA SER A 243 -20.69 12.09 -15.43
C SER A 243 -20.10 13.16 -16.35
N LYS A 244 -19.56 12.78 -17.52
CA LYS A 244 -19.06 13.71 -18.54
C LYS A 244 -20.18 14.63 -19.04
N ASN A 245 -21.35 14.05 -19.30
CA ASN A 245 -22.54 14.75 -19.79
C ASN A 245 -23.39 15.40 -18.69
N LYS A 246 -22.96 15.34 -17.43
CA LYS A 246 -23.67 15.89 -16.25
C LYS A 246 -25.08 15.30 -16.03
N THR A 247 -25.34 14.10 -16.56
CA THR A 247 -26.62 13.38 -16.41
C THR A 247 -26.62 12.38 -15.26
N LEU A 248 -25.44 12.09 -14.68
CA LEU A 248 -25.36 11.33 -13.44
C LEU A 248 -25.68 12.26 -12.26
N LEU A 249 -26.77 11.98 -11.55
CA LEU A 249 -27.23 12.83 -10.45
C LEU A 249 -26.80 12.30 -9.09
N ASP A 250 -26.54 13.21 -8.15
CA ASP A 250 -26.35 12.92 -6.74
C ASP A 250 -27.69 12.69 -6.03
N ASN A 251 -27.62 12.37 -4.74
CA ASN A 251 -28.81 12.09 -3.92
C ASN A 251 -29.68 13.35 -3.66
N LYS A 252 -29.26 14.53 -4.13
CA LYS A 252 -30.02 15.78 -4.09
C LYS A 252 -30.54 16.18 -5.48
N GLY A 253 -30.42 15.31 -6.48
CA GLY A 253 -30.85 15.57 -7.85
C GLY A 253 -29.93 16.52 -8.63
N GLN A 254 -28.74 16.85 -8.11
CA GLN A 254 -27.77 17.72 -8.77
C GLN A 254 -26.73 16.88 -9.53
N PRO A 255 -26.06 17.41 -10.57
CA PRO A 255 -24.99 16.67 -11.24
C PRO A 255 -23.89 16.22 -10.26
N ALA A 256 -23.59 14.92 -10.26
CA ALA A 256 -22.64 14.32 -9.34
C ALA A 256 -21.23 14.92 -9.52
N GLU A 257 -20.64 15.39 -8.42
CA GLU A 257 -19.30 15.95 -8.45
C GLU A 257 -18.25 14.88 -8.77
N ARG A 258 -17.28 15.24 -9.62
CA ARG A 258 -16.13 14.38 -9.99
C ARG A 258 -15.05 14.35 -8.91
N ILE A 259 -14.28 13.27 -8.87
CA ILE A 259 -13.12 13.15 -7.98
C ILE A 259 -12.04 14.20 -8.30
N SER A 260 -11.26 14.58 -7.28
CA SER A 260 -10.15 15.52 -7.44
C SER A 260 -8.90 14.85 -8.01
N SER A 261 -7.95 15.63 -8.53
CA SER A 261 -6.63 15.15 -8.98
C SER A 261 -5.93 14.24 -7.97
N LEU A 262 -5.84 14.67 -6.71
CA LEU A 262 -5.24 13.87 -5.62
C LEU A 262 -5.97 12.53 -5.42
N THR A 263 -7.29 12.52 -5.61
CA THR A 263 -8.07 11.28 -5.53
C THR A 263 -7.75 10.38 -6.72
N VAL A 264 -7.71 10.91 -7.95
CA VAL A 264 -7.29 10.17 -9.16
C VAL A 264 -5.91 9.53 -8.95
N ASP A 265 -4.93 10.31 -8.47
CA ASP A 265 -3.58 9.80 -8.20
C ASP A 265 -3.61 8.68 -7.14
N GLY A 266 -4.50 8.78 -6.15
CA GLY A 266 -4.70 7.73 -5.15
C GLY A 266 -5.26 6.42 -5.73
N TYR A 267 -6.15 6.49 -6.73
CA TYR A 267 -6.64 5.31 -7.47
C TYR A 267 -5.54 4.73 -8.37
N MET A 268 -4.84 5.58 -9.13
CA MET A 268 -3.74 5.17 -9.99
C MET A 268 -2.59 4.53 -9.20
N MET A 269 -2.27 5.04 -8.01
CA MET A 269 -1.28 4.43 -7.11
C MET A 269 -1.71 3.02 -6.68
N THR A 270 -3.00 2.80 -6.40
CA THR A 270 -3.50 1.46 -6.07
C THR A 270 -3.37 0.50 -7.25
N VAL A 271 -3.69 0.95 -8.47
CA VAL A 271 -3.50 0.15 -9.68
C VAL A 271 -2.01 -0.12 -9.93
N SER A 272 -1.14 0.88 -9.76
CA SER A 272 0.31 0.74 -9.89
C SER A 272 0.85 -0.32 -8.93
N ASN A 273 0.45 -0.31 -7.65
CA ASN A 273 0.89 -1.29 -6.68
C ASN A 273 0.40 -2.71 -7.03
N PHE A 274 -0.84 -2.84 -7.49
CA PHE A 274 -1.38 -4.12 -7.97
C PHE A 274 -0.60 -4.65 -9.18
N LEU A 275 -0.26 -3.79 -10.14
CA LEU A 275 0.52 -4.19 -11.32
C LEU A 275 1.98 -4.48 -10.97
N GLU A 276 2.56 -3.77 -10.01
CA GLU A 276 3.90 -4.10 -9.49
C GLU A 276 3.91 -5.46 -8.79
N TYR A 277 2.86 -5.81 -8.04
CA TYR A 277 2.66 -7.17 -7.54
C TYR A 277 2.59 -8.19 -8.70
N CYS A 278 1.81 -7.92 -9.75
CA CYS A 278 1.72 -8.80 -10.92
C CYS A 278 3.06 -8.96 -11.65
N LYS A 279 3.85 -7.88 -11.76
CA LYS A 279 5.18 -7.86 -12.36
C LYS A 279 6.17 -8.72 -11.58
N LYS A 280 6.15 -8.66 -10.25
CA LYS A 280 6.97 -9.55 -9.38
C LYS A 280 6.62 -11.03 -9.58
N GLN A 281 5.40 -11.33 -10.00
CA GLN A 281 4.94 -12.68 -10.35
C GLN A 281 5.15 -13.04 -11.83
N PHE A 282 5.85 -12.20 -12.60
CA PHE A 282 6.07 -12.35 -14.05
C PHE A 282 4.76 -12.48 -14.86
N ALA A 283 3.67 -11.91 -14.35
CA ALA A 283 2.34 -12.02 -14.95
C ALA A 283 2.05 -10.93 -15.99
N ILE A 284 2.83 -9.84 -16.01
CA ILE A 284 2.70 -8.73 -16.97
C ILE A 284 4.03 -8.44 -17.65
N ASN A 285 3.97 -7.82 -18.82
CA ASN A 285 5.14 -7.18 -19.41
C ASN A 285 5.51 -5.93 -18.57
N PRO A 286 6.77 -5.77 -18.12
CA PRO A 286 7.19 -4.60 -17.37
C PRO A 286 6.89 -3.26 -18.06
N THR A 287 6.85 -3.20 -19.39
CA THR A 287 6.53 -1.98 -20.16
C THR A 287 5.16 -1.41 -19.81
N VAL A 288 4.20 -2.22 -19.35
CA VAL A 288 2.87 -1.74 -18.90
C VAL A 288 2.98 -0.61 -17.87
N MET A 289 4.05 -0.61 -17.05
CA MET A 289 4.30 0.42 -16.05
C MET A 289 4.65 1.80 -16.66
N GLU A 290 5.10 1.85 -17.92
CA GLU A 290 5.39 3.10 -18.64
C GLU A 290 4.11 3.94 -18.85
N GLY A 291 2.94 3.30 -18.90
CA GLY A 291 1.65 4.00 -19.03
C GLY A 291 1.29 4.92 -17.85
N PHE A 292 2.04 4.85 -16.73
CA PHE A 292 1.91 5.78 -15.60
C PHE A 292 2.74 7.06 -15.76
N ALA A 293 3.75 7.08 -16.64
CA ALA A 293 4.66 8.22 -16.82
C ALA A 293 3.94 9.47 -17.34
N ASN A 294 2.99 9.28 -18.24
CA ASN A 294 2.22 10.37 -18.83
C ASN A 294 1.11 10.82 -17.87
N LYS A 295 1.19 12.08 -17.41
CA LYS A 295 0.08 12.74 -16.71
C LYS A 295 -0.95 13.19 -17.73
N VAL A 296 -1.90 12.31 -18.06
CA VAL A 296 -2.95 12.62 -19.03
C VAL A 296 -4.26 13.03 -18.34
N GLY A 297 -4.85 14.13 -18.80
CA GLY A 297 -6.12 14.69 -18.30
C GLY A 297 -5.96 15.68 -17.15
N LYS A 298 -6.60 16.85 -17.24
CA LYS A 298 -6.69 17.81 -16.14
C LYS A 298 -7.89 17.45 -15.26
N ALA A 299 -7.64 16.70 -14.19
CA ALA A 299 -8.64 16.49 -13.15
C ALA A 299 -8.95 17.80 -12.41
N LYS A 300 -10.16 17.89 -11.85
CA LYS A 300 -10.56 19.04 -11.03
C LYS A 300 -9.58 19.16 -9.85
N GLU A 301 -9.02 20.35 -9.66
CA GLU A 301 -8.22 20.59 -8.45
C GLU A 301 -9.11 20.45 -7.21
N GLY A 302 -8.58 19.77 -6.20
CA GLY A 302 -9.21 19.78 -4.88
C GLY A 302 -9.20 21.20 -4.30
N ILE A 303 -10.05 21.42 -3.30
CA ILE A 303 -9.99 22.68 -2.53
C ILE A 303 -8.65 22.69 -1.79
N LYS A 304 -7.80 23.66 -2.13
CA LYS A 304 -6.53 23.89 -1.43
C LYS A 304 -6.86 24.42 -0.03
N ARG A 305 -6.39 23.71 0.99
CA ARG A 305 -6.57 24.11 2.39
C ARG A 305 -5.62 25.26 2.70
N ARG A 306 -6.10 26.24 3.45
CA ARG A 306 -5.30 27.36 3.95
C ARG A 306 -5.38 27.48 5.46
N ALA A 307 -4.47 28.25 6.04
CA ALA A 307 -4.57 28.70 7.43
C ALA A 307 -5.79 29.61 7.62
N PHE A 308 -6.32 29.64 8.84
CA PHE A 308 -7.21 30.73 9.24
C PHE A 308 -6.44 32.05 9.18
N ASN A 309 -7.09 33.09 8.66
CA ASN A 309 -6.54 34.44 8.72
C ASN A 309 -6.80 35.06 10.10
N LYS A 310 -6.32 36.29 10.32
CA LYS A 310 -6.48 37.00 11.61
C LYS A 310 -7.95 37.22 11.95
N ASP A 311 -8.74 37.76 11.02
CA ASP A 311 -10.16 38.06 11.23
C ASP A 311 -10.99 36.80 11.54
N GLU A 312 -10.66 35.67 10.91
CA GLU A 312 -11.30 34.39 11.19
C GLU A 312 -10.93 33.87 12.58
N MET A 313 -9.67 34.01 12.99
CA MET A 313 -9.24 33.66 14.36
C MET A 313 -9.96 34.53 15.40
N GLN A 314 -10.11 35.83 15.14
CA GLN A 314 -10.90 36.74 15.98
C GLN A 314 -12.36 36.30 16.04
N LYS A 315 -13.02 36.11 14.89
CA LYS A 315 -14.42 35.65 14.84
C LYS A 315 -14.63 34.34 15.61
N ILE A 316 -13.69 33.40 15.51
CA ILE A 316 -13.72 32.14 16.25
C ILE A 316 -13.57 32.42 17.75
N PHE A 317 -12.43 32.91 18.20
CA PHE A 317 -12.10 32.92 19.63
C PHE A 317 -12.74 34.06 20.43
N GLU A 318 -13.10 35.16 19.77
CA GLU A 318 -13.80 36.31 20.38
C GLU A 318 -15.33 36.20 20.32
N SER A 319 -15.86 35.07 19.86
CA SER A 319 -17.30 34.88 19.74
C SER A 319 -18.01 34.82 21.10
N ALA A 320 -19.29 35.23 21.10
CA ALA A 320 -20.18 35.08 22.25
C ALA A 320 -20.25 33.64 22.78
N TYR A 321 -20.01 32.66 21.91
CA TYR A 321 -19.92 31.24 22.28
C TYR A 321 -18.88 30.97 23.37
N TYR A 322 -17.74 31.64 23.31
CA TYR A 322 -16.68 31.51 24.30
C TYR A 322 -16.80 32.54 25.43
N SER A 323 -17.17 33.79 25.13
CA SER A 323 -17.31 34.82 26.17
C SER A 323 -18.43 34.53 27.16
N GLU A 324 -19.54 33.94 26.71
CA GLU A 324 -20.70 33.58 27.53
C GLU A 324 -20.69 32.09 27.93
N ALA A 325 -19.60 31.38 27.67
CA ALA A 325 -19.46 29.95 27.92
C ALA A 325 -20.67 29.11 27.43
N ALA A 326 -21.09 29.29 26.19
CA ALA A 326 -22.26 28.64 25.59
C ALA A 326 -22.01 27.17 25.16
N TYR A 327 -20.82 26.64 25.44
CA TYR A 327 -20.46 25.25 25.18
C TYR A 327 -21.10 24.29 26.20
N ASN A 328 -21.41 23.09 25.74
CA ASN A 328 -22.08 22.04 26.51
C ASN A 328 -21.20 20.80 26.74
N CYS A 329 -20.08 20.68 26.02
CA CYS A 329 -19.12 19.60 26.19
C CYS A 329 -17.70 20.17 26.20
N ALA A 330 -16.80 19.58 26.99
CA ALA A 330 -15.43 20.08 27.13
C ALA A 330 -14.67 20.13 25.80
N TYR A 331 -14.93 19.18 24.87
CA TYR A 331 -14.30 19.19 23.55
C TYR A 331 -14.63 20.45 22.72
N GLN A 332 -15.76 21.12 22.98
CA GLN A 332 -16.17 22.32 22.24
C GLN A 332 -15.31 23.52 22.62
N TYR A 333 -14.79 23.53 23.84
CA TYR A 333 -13.84 24.52 24.31
C TYR A 333 -12.41 24.06 24.03
N TRP A 334 -11.94 22.96 24.63
CA TRP A 334 -10.51 22.65 24.64
C TRP A 334 -9.95 22.20 23.30
N VAL A 335 -10.70 21.48 22.46
CA VAL A 335 -10.15 20.94 21.20
C VAL A 335 -9.77 22.04 20.21
N PRO A 336 -10.59 23.09 19.96
CA PRO A 336 -10.16 24.25 19.16
C PRO A 336 -8.96 25.00 19.75
N HIS A 337 -8.95 25.26 21.06
CA HIS A 337 -7.84 25.97 21.73
C HIS A 337 -6.53 25.18 21.63
N LEU A 338 -6.55 23.87 21.91
CA LEU A 338 -5.39 23.01 21.71
C LEU A 338 -4.98 22.93 20.24
N GLY A 339 -5.94 22.90 19.31
CA GLY A 339 -5.65 22.96 17.87
C GLY A 339 -4.84 24.20 17.49
N ALA A 340 -5.20 25.36 18.05
CA ALA A 340 -4.52 26.63 17.81
C ALA A 340 -3.13 26.72 18.46
N PHE A 341 -2.91 26.11 19.62
CA PHE A 341 -1.66 26.29 20.39
C PHE A 341 -0.69 25.10 20.36
N THR A 342 -1.06 23.97 19.76
CA THR A 342 -0.18 22.78 19.67
C THR A 342 0.11 22.35 18.23
N GLY A 343 -0.74 22.77 17.28
CA GLY A 343 -0.72 22.26 15.92
C GLY A 343 -1.03 20.75 15.80
N ALA A 344 -1.45 20.07 16.88
CA ALA A 344 -1.76 18.65 16.85
C ALA A 344 -3.00 18.34 15.99
N ARG A 345 -3.07 17.13 15.45
CA ARG A 345 -4.23 16.70 14.64
C ARG A 345 -5.45 16.54 15.56
N VAL A 346 -6.64 16.80 15.04
CA VAL A 346 -7.89 16.69 15.82
C VAL A 346 -8.01 15.35 16.55
N ASN A 347 -7.65 14.25 15.91
CA ASN A 347 -7.73 12.94 16.55
C ASN A 347 -6.67 12.74 17.65
N GLU A 348 -5.48 13.30 17.48
CA GLU A 348 -4.41 13.24 18.50
C GLU A 348 -4.83 14.02 19.74
N ILE A 349 -5.46 15.18 19.55
CA ILE A 349 -6.04 15.97 20.66
C ILE A 349 -7.20 15.19 21.27
N SER A 350 -8.20 14.81 20.49
CA SER A 350 -9.44 14.23 21.00
C SER A 350 -9.28 12.89 21.75
N GLN A 351 -8.18 12.15 21.53
CA GLN A 351 -7.92 10.88 22.21
C GLN A 351 -7.10 11.03 23.51
N LEU A 352 -6.71 12.25 23.89
CA LEU A 352 -5.92 12.46 25.10
C LEU A 352 -6.63 11.93 26.35
N THR A 353 -5.86 11.33 27.24
CA THR A 353 -6.26 10.94 28.60
C THR A 353 -5.59 11.86 29.62
N PRO A 354 -6.09 11.93 30.87
CA PRO A 354 -5.45 12.75 31.90
C PRO A 354 -3.97 12.45 32.11
N ASP A 355 -3.55 11.20 31.93
CA ASP A 355 -2.17 10.74 32.09
C ASP A 355 -1.23 11.12 30.93
N ASP A 356 -1.79 11.53 29.79
CA ASP A 356 -1.00 12.07 28.69
C ASP A 356 -0.46 13.47 28.99
N VAL A 357 -0.95 14.14 30.04
CA VAL A 357 -0.47 15.46 30.45
C VAL A 357 0.25 15.39 31.78
N ASP A 358 1.50 15.82 31.75
CA ASP A 358 2.46 15.62 32.83
C ASP A 358 3.42 16.80 32.97
N GLN A 359 4.20 16.80 34.03
CA GLN A 359 5.15 17.84 34.35
C GLN A 359 6.56 17.25 34.36
N ASP A 360 7.52 17.95 33.75
CA ASP A 360 8.92 17.54 33.81
C ASP A 360 9.56 17.92 35.15
N LYS A 361 10.81 17.51 35.35
CA LYS A 361 11.59 17.80 36.57
C LYS A 361 11.76 19.31 36.85
N ASP A 362 11.62 20.15 35.83
CA ASP A 362 11.79 21.60 35.91
C ASP A 362 10.44 22.32 36.06
N GLY A 363 9.35 21.58 36.25
CA GLY A 363 8.02 22.14 36.45
C GLY A 363 7.29 22.51 35.16
N ILE A 364 7.80 22.11 33.98
CA ILE A 364 7.20 22.45 32.69
C ILE A 364 6.16 21.41 32.31
N TRP A 365 4.93 21.85 32.12
CA TRP A 365 3.84 21.00 31.65
C TRP A 365 4.00 20.64 30.17
N PHE A 366 3.72 19.39 29.83
CA PHE A 366 3.77 18.89 28.46
C PHE A 366 2.70 17.84 28.17
N ILE A 367 2.35 17.71 26.90
CA ILE A 367 1.41 16.73 26.35
C ILE A 367 2.19 15.64 25.63
N LYS A 368 1.97 14.39 26.02
CA LYS A 368 2.47 13.19 25.36
C LYS A 368 1.52 12.81 24.24
N ILE A 369 1.98 12.92 23.00
CA ILE A 369 1.25 12.38 21.84
C ILE A 369 1.82 10.98 21.58
N THR A 370 1.22 9.95 22.19
CA THR A 370 1.67 8.55 22.10
C THR A 370 0.80 7.72 21.15
N ALA A 371 1.45 6.78 20.44
CA ALA A 371 0.75 5.58 20.00
C ALA A 371 0.56 4.73 21.26
N SER A 372 -0.63 4.22 21.53
CA SER A 372 -0.72 3.15 22.54
C SER A 372 0.02 1.94 21.96
N ASP A 373 1.03 1.49 22.69
CA ASP A 373 1.42 0.08 22.65
C ASP A 373 0.37 -0.65 23.45
N GLU A 374 -0.34 -1.57 22.80
CA GLU A 374 -1.16 -2.60 23.44
C GLU A 374 -2.41 -2.08 24.20
N ASP A 375 -3.56 -2.62 23.84
CA ASP A 375 -4.86 -2.55 24.54
C ASP A 375 -5.61 -1.22 24.74
N ASP A 376 -5.06 -0.04 24.42
CA ASP A 376 -5.83 1.21 24.51
C ASP A 376 -6.18 1.84 23.16
N ASP A 377 -7.40 2.38 23.09
CA ASP A 377 -8.13 2.88 21.91
C ASP A 377 -7.47 4.05 21.12
N LYS A 378 -6.21 4.41 21.40
CA LYS A 378 -5.47 5.48 20.72
C LYS A 378 -4.93 4.96 19.38
N SER A 379 -5.00 5.79 18.34
CA SER A 379 -4.45 5.42 17.02
C SER A 379 -3.51 6.48 16.52
N ILE A 380 -2.21 6.23 16.68
CA ILE A 380 -1.16 6.91 15.93
C ILE A 380 -0.66 5.95 14.86
N LYS A 381 -0.41 6.47 13.65
CA LYS A 381 -0.16 5.62 12.50
C LYS A 381 1.25 5.01 12.45
N ASN A 382 2.25 5.60 13.12
CA ASN A 382 3.65 5.16 13.12
C ASN A 382 4.32 5.48 14.48
N GLU A 383 5.26 4.66 14.95
CA GLU A 383 6.09 4.94 16.15
C GLU A 383 6.80 6.30 16.07
N GLU A 384 7.27 6.69 14.88
CA GLU A 384 7.91 7.97 14.57
C GLU A 384 7.03 9.21 14.82
N SER A 385 5.73 9.03 15.05
CA SER A 385 4.79 10.13 15.35
C SER A 385 4.65 10.39 16.85
N ARG A 386 5.28 9.58 17.71
CA ARG A 386 5.40 9.86 19.15
C ARG A 386 6.17 11.14 19.36
N ARG A 387 5.59 12.06 20.13
CA ARG A 387 6.23 13.34 20.44
C ARG A 387 5.69 13.95 21.70
N ILE A 388 6.50 14.82 22.28
CA ILE A 388 6.15 15.66 23.42
C ILE A 388 5.90 17.07 22.90
N ILE A 389 4.83 17.70 23.38
CA ILE A 389 4.48 19.09 23.07
C ILE A 389 4.36 19.85 24.39
N PRO A 390 5.26 20.80 24.70
CA PRO A 390 5.10 21.64 25.88
C PRO A 390 3.78 22.42 25.85
N VAL A 391 3.15 22.60 27.00
CA VAL A 391 1.91 23.37 27.11
C VAL A 391 2.23 24.85 26.98
N HIS A 392 1.67 25.48 25.94
CA HIS A 392 1.79 26.91 25.72
C HIS A 392 1.27 27.73 26.90
N GLN A 393 1.93 28.83 27.26
CA GLN A 393 1.56 29.65 28.43
C GLN A 393 0.10 30.10 28.39
N LYS A 394 -0.38 30.55 27.23
CA LYS A 394 -1.79 30.93 27.04
C LYS A 394 -2.79 29.84 27.44
N LEU A 395 -2.49 28.56 27.21
CA LEU A 395 -3.38 27.46 27.63
C LEU A 395 -3.43 27.32 29.16
N ILE A 396 -2.29 27.54 29.82
CA ILE A 396 -2.19 27.56 31.29
C ILE A 396 -3.05 28.71 31.84
N ASP A 397 -2.91 29.91 31.28
CA ASP A 397 -3.68 31.10 31.70
C ASP A 397 -5.20 30.91 31.52
N LEU A 398 -5.60 30.15 30.49
CA LEU A 398 -6.99 29.79 30.21
C LEU A 398 -7.55 28.73 31.17
N GLY A 399 -6.72 28.14 32.05
CA GLY A 399 -7.13 27.17 33.07
C GLY A 399 -6.96 25.71 32.66
N PHE A 400 -6.12 25.39 31.67
CA PHE A 400 -5.99 24.01 31.17
C PHE A 400 -5.46 23.04 32.22
N ILE A 401 -4.51 23.48 33.04
CA ILE A 401 -3.90 22.64 34.09
C ILE A 401 -4.92 22.32 35.19
N ASP A 402 -5.72 23.31 35.61
CA ASP A 402 -6.78 23.12 36.61
C ASP A 402 -7.85 22.16 36.09
N TYR A 403 -8.21 22.30 34.80
CA TYR A 403 -9.10 21.38 34.13
C TYR A 403 -8.57 19.94 34.15
N ILE A 404 -7.30 19.72 33.79
CA ILE A 404 -6.69 18.37 33.81
C ILE A 404 -6.70 17.78 35.22
N LYS A 405 -6.35 18.57 36.24
CA LYS A 405 -6.39 18.11 37.64
C LYS A 405 -7.79 17.62 38.02
N SER A 406 -8.83 18.38 37.67
CA SER A 406 -10.23 17.95 37.91
C SER A 406 -10.59 16.64 37.19
N GLN A 407 -10.05 16.41 35.99
CA GLN A 407 -10.29 15.17 35.23
C GLN A 407 -9.53 13.97 35.83
N LYS A 408 -8.31 14.19 36.38
CA LYS A 408 -7.57 13.16 37.13
C LYS A 408 -8.31 12.77 38.41
N GLU A 409 -8.82 13.74 39.16
CA GLU A 409 -9.63 13.51 40.36
C GLU A 409 -10.91 12.72 40.04
N ALA A 410 -11.57 13.07 38.93
CA ALA A 410 -12.75 12.37 38.44
C ALA A 410 -12.45 11.00 37.80
N LYS A 411 -11.17 10.57 37.72
CA LYS A 411 -10.72 9.35 37.05
C LYS A 411 -11.27 9.21 35.62
N ALA A 412 -11.31 10.32 34.91
CA ALA A 412 -11.85 10.36 33.54
C ALA A 412 -10.98 9.53 32.60
N THR A 413 -11.60 8.67 31.80
CA THR A 413 -10.90 7.84 30.80
C THR A 413 -10.59 8.60 29.50
N ASN A 414 -11.14 9.80 29.31
CA ASN A 414 -10.83 10.70 28.20
C ASN A 414 -10.89 12.15 28.69
N LEU A 415 -9.94 12.98 28.24
CA LEU A 415 -9.80 14.36 28.70
C LEU A 415 -10.99 15.26 28.34
N PHE A 416 -11.84 14.89 27.38
CA PHE A 416 -12.88 15.76 26.83
C PHE A 416 -14.28 15.13 26.81
N ASP A 417 -14.46 14.03 27.56
CA ASP A 417 -15.69 13.23 27.60
C ASP A 417 -16.15 12.78 26.19
N ILE A 418 -15.19 12.38 25.36
CA ILE A 418 -15.46 11.86 24.02
C ILE A 418 -15.51 10.34 24.07
N ASN A 419 -16.68 9.78 23.77
CA ASN A 419 -16.87 8.34 23.69
C ASN A 419 -16.54 7.82 22.28
N LYS A 420 -15.49 6.99 22.17
CA LYS A 420 -15.12 6.34 20.89
C LYS A 420 -16.13 5.29 20.43
N ALA A 421 -16.80 4.54 21.30
CA ALA A 421 -17.79 3.55 20.87
C ALA A 421 -18.95 4.17 20.04
N LYS A 422 -19.24 5.46 20.25
CA LYS A 422 -20.23 6.23 19.48
C LYS A 422 -19.69 6.83 18.18
N ALA A 423 -18.40 6.66 17.85
CA ALA A 423 -17.74 7.31 16.73
C ALA A 423 -16.60 6.48 16.12
N ASP A 424 -16.43 6.50 14.79
CA ASP A 424 -15.32 5.77 14.13
C ASP A 424 -13.92 6.10 14.68
N LYS A 425 -13.77 7.29 15.28
CA LYS A 425 -12.57 7.86 15.92
C LYS A 425 -12.97 8.94 16.92
N PHE A 426 -12.17 9.15 17.97
CA PHE A 426 -12.34 10.26 18.92
C PHE A 426 -12.46 11.62 18.22
N GLY A 427 -11.67 11.87 17.18
CA GLY A 427 -11.69 13.14 16.46
C GLY A 427 -12.93 13.39 15.57
N LYS A 428 -13.80 12.40 15.33
CA LYS A 428 -14.94 12.53 14.40
C LYS A 428 -15.96 13.54 14.93
N VAL A 429 -16.43 13.34 16.16
CA VAL A 429 -17.48 14.18 16.77
C VAL A 429 -17.01 15.64 16.94
N PRO A 430 -15.81 15.93 17.51
CA PRO A 430 -15.32 17.30 17.61
C PRO A 430 -15.09 17.96 16.26
N SER A 431 -14.56 17.24 15.27
CA SER A 431 -14.34 17.77 13.93
C SER A 431 -15.65 18.11 13.21
N GLU A 432 -16.65 17.23 13.29
CA GLU A 432 -17.97 17.48 12.70
C GLU A 432 -18.69 18.64 13.39
N TRP A 433 -18.65 18.69 14.73
CA TRP A 433 -19.18 19.81 15.49
C TRP A 433 -18.50 21.13 15.09
N PHE A 434 -17.16 21.19 15.13
CA PHE A 434 -16.42 22.41 14.85
C PHE A 434 -16.69 22.88 13.43
N ASN A 435 -16.57 22.01 12.44
CA ASN A 435 -16.71 22.41 11.04
C ASN A 435 -18.15 22.78 10.70
N GLN A 436 -19.14 21.97 11.10
CA GLN A 436 -20.52 22.12 10.61
C GLN A 436 -21.39 22.98 11.52
N LYS A 437 -21.32 22.78 12.83
CA LYS A 437 -22.19 23.47 13.79
C LYS A 437 -21.61 24.81 14.21
N TYR A 438 -20.32 24.83 14.50
CA TYR A 438 -19.68 26.05 15.01
C TYR A 438 -19.23 26.97 13.87
N LEU A 439 -18.30 26.52 13.02
CA LEU A 439 -17.70 27.36 11.98
C LEU A 439 -18.69 27.81 10.89
N ARG A 440 -19.51 26.90 10.35
CA ARG A 440 -20.52 27.26 9.32
C ARG A 440 -21.73 27.93 9.94
N LYS A 441 -22.47 27.20 10.80
CA LYS A 441 -23.78 27.66 11.27
C LYS A 441 -23.74 28.78 12.30
N TYR A 442 -22.76 28.79 13.21
CA TYR A 442 -22.72 29.77 14.29
C TYR A 442 -21.84 30.98 13.95
N ILE A 443 -20.63 30.75 13.42
CA ILE A 443 -19.69 31.83 13.04
C ILE A 443 -19.99 32.41 11.65
N GLY A 444 -20.61 31.63 10.75
CA GLY A 444 -20.97 32.09 9.40
C GLY A 444 -19.82 32.09 8.40
N ILE A 445 -18.70 31.41 8.67
CA ILE A 445 -17.60 31.30 7.71
C ILE A 445 -17.95 30.16 6.75
N GLU A 446 -18.41 30.48 5.53
CA GLU A 446 -18.78 29.48 4.51
C GLU A 446 -17.61 29.04 3.61
N ASP A 447 -16.44 29.65 3.75
CA ASP A 447 -15.26 29.28 2.97
C ASP A 447 -14.84 27.82 3.24
N LYS A 448 -15.03 26.99 2.22
CA LYS A 448 -14.73 25.56 2.25
C LYS A 448 -13.23 25.26 2.28
N SER A 449 -12.34 26.23 2.09
CA SER A 449 -10.88 26.06 2.20
C SER A 449 -10.40 25.95 3.65
N VAL A 450 -11.16 26.48 4.60
CA VAL A 450 -10.85 26.39 6.03
C VAL A 450 -11.70 25.34 6.76
N VAL A 451 -11.07 24.61 7.66
CA VAL A 451 -11.65 23.56 8.52
C VAL A 451 -10.85 23.49 9.83
N PHE A 452 -11.20 22.61 10.76
CA PHE A 452 -10.41 22.40 11.98
C PHE A 452 -8.90 22.26 11.72
N HIS A 453 -8.49 21.54 10.67
CA HIS A 453 -7.08 21.37 10.32
C HIS A 453 -6.37 22.67 9.92
N SER A 454 -7.11 23.73 9.60
CA SER A 454 -6.58 25.07 9.36
C SER A 454 -5.95 25.69 10.60
N PHE A 455 -6.31 25.25 11.82
CA PHE A 455 -5.57 25.63 13.02
C PHE A 455 -4.12 25.15 12.98
N ARG A 456 -3.86 23.93 12.49
CA ARG A 456 -2.48 23.44 12.35
C ARG A 456 -1.69 24.27 11.35
N HIS A 457 -2.29 24.62 10.21
CA HIS A 457 -1.65 25.52 9.25
C HIS A 457 -1.37 26.89 9.89
N ARG A 458 -2.33 27.42 10.66
CA ARG A 458 -2.17 28.69 11.38
C ARG A 458 -1.07 28.62 12.44
N PHE A 459 -1.03 27.58 13.25
CA PHE A 459 0.03 27.32 14.24
C PHE A 459 1.41 27.31 13.58
N ILE A 460 1.59 26.51 12.52
CA ILE A 460 2.88 26.37 11.84
C ILE A 460 3.32 27.71 11.25
N THR A 461 2.42 28.38 10.54
CA THR A 461 2.75 29.66 9.88
C THR A 461 3.04 30.77 10.88
N SER A 462 2.23 30.92 11.93
CA SER A 462 2.43 31.94 12.96
C SER A 462 3.67 31.67 13.82
N LEU A 463 3.93 30.41 14.19
CA LEU A 463 5.13 30.08 14.97
C LEU A 463 6.40 30.21 14.12
N ALA A 464 6.38 29.81 12.85
CA ALA A 464 7.47 30.06 11.93
C ALA A 464 7.76 31.56 11.81
N GLN A 465 6.72 32.38 11.59
CA GLN A 465 6.86 33.83 11.55
C GLN A 465 7.48 34.38 12.85
N SER A 466 6.98 33.94 14.01
CA SER A 466 7.50 34.39 15.31
C SER A 466 8.97 33.99 15.55
N ILE A 467 9.40 32.84 15.01
CA ILE A 467 10.80 32.42 15.04
C ILE A 467 11.66 33.33 14.15
N ILE A 468 11.17 33.65 12.94
CA ILE A 468 11.86 34.54 11.99
C ILE A 468 12.00 35.94 12.59
N ASP A 469 10.89 36.53 13.04
CA ASP A 469 10.85 37.87 13.64
C ASP A 469 11.79 37.96 14.85
N GLY A 470 11.82 36.92 15.69
CA GLY A 470 12.71 36.84 16.85
C GLY A 470 14.17 36.52 16.53
N SER A 471 14.50 36.08 15.31
CA SER A 471 15.88 35.80 14.88
C SER A 471 16.60 37.03 14.34
N GLY A 472 15.85 38.05 13.91
CA GLY A 472 16.40 39.24 13.24
C GLY A 472 16.98 38.97 11.84
N LEU A 473 16.82 37.76 11.30
CA LEU A 473 17.30 37.37 9.97
C LEU A 473 16.28 37.74 8.89
N SER A 474 16.77 38.13 7.71
CA SER A 474 15.91 38.29 6.51
C SER A 474 15.32 36.95 6.06
N GLU A 475 14.16 36.97 5.39
CA GLU A 475 13.51 35.75 4.86
C GLU A 475 14.47 34.90 3.98
N ASP A 476 15.32 35.56 3.19
CA ASP A 476 16.33 34.90 2.35
C ASP A 476 17.47 34.25 3.16
N ALA A 477 17.81 34.81 4.33
CA ALA A 477 18.82 34.24 5.23
C ALA A 477 18.27 33.04 6.02
N VAL A 478 17.01 33.13 6.47
CA VAL A 478 16.26 32.03 7.12
C VAL A 478 16.22 30.79 6.23
N LEU A 479 16.07 30.96 4.92
CA LEU A 479 16.01 29.88 3.94
C LEU A 479 17.37 29.24 3.65
N LYS A 480 18.48 29.95 3.93
CA LYS A 480 19.85 29.49 3.65
C LYS A 480 20.55 28.95 4.91
N GLU A 481 20.20 29.47 6.08
CA GLU A 481 20.78 29.11 7.37
C GLU A 481 19.90 28.10 8.12
N ARG A 482 20.53 27.16 8.84
CA ARG A 482 19.82 26.15 9.61
C ARG A 482 19.42 26.75 10.97
N ILE A 483 18.23 27.34 11.06
CA ILE A 483 17.72 27.87 12.33
C ILE A 483 17.40 26.72 13.31
N PRO A 484 18.06 26.60 14.47
CA PRO A 484 17.81 25.52 15.42
C PRO A 484 16.34 25.45 15.88
N GLU A 485 15.68 26.59 16.08
CA GLU A 485 14.27 26.67 16.44
C GLU A 485 13.32 26.14 15.36
N ALA A 486 13.71 26.18 14.08
CA ALA A 486 12.93 25.57 13.01
C ALA A 486 12.94 24.02 13.09
N LEU A 487 14.02 23.43 13.60
CA LEU A 487 14.07 21.99 13.90
C LEU A 487 13.15 21.63 15.08
N VAL A 488 13.05 22.52 16.08
CA VAL A 488 12.10 22.38 17.19
C VAL A 488 10.65 22.42 16.68
N LEU A 489 10.31 23.35 15.79
CA LEU A 489 9.00 23.39 15.14
C LEU A 489 8.69 22.07 14.41
N ARG A 490 9.65 21.52 13.66
CA ARG A 490 9.51 20.22 12.97
C ARG A 490 9.25 19.08 13.95
N ARG A 491 9.90 19.07 15.12
CA ARG A 491 9.68 18.07 16.18
C ARG A 491 8.28 18.18 16.82
N ILE A 492 7.84 19.39 17.17
CA ILE A 492 6.52 19.64 17.79
C ILE A 492 5.38 19.24 16.84
N VAL A 493 5.53 19.55 15.55
CA VAL A 493 4.48 19.38 14.54
C VAL A 493 4.51 17.97 13.95
N GLY A 494 5.68 17.35 13.83
CA GLY A 494 5.93 16.06 13.19
C GLY A 494 6.46 16.19 11.75
N HIS A 495 7.34 15.24 11.35
CA HIS A 495 8.25 15.30 10.21
C HIS A 495 7.64 15.63 8.82
N SER A 496 6.36 15.36 8.59
CA SER A 496 5.75 15.43 7.23
C SER A 496 5.24 16.81 6.78
N VAL A 497 5.27 17.85 7.63
CA VAL A 497 4.61 19.14 7.33
C VAL A 497 5.56 20.35 7.33
N ALA A 498 6.73 20.26 7.97
CA ALA A 498 7.68 21.39 8.09
C ALA A 498 8.76 21.44 6.97
N HIS A 499 8.57 20.69 5.88
CA HIS A 499 9.58 20.52 4.84
C HIS A 499 9.94 21.84 4.13
N SER A 500 9.04 22.83 4.11
CA SER A 500 9.31 24.12 3.47
C SER A 500 10.30 25.01 4.24
N ILE A 501 10.44 24.82 5.55
CA ILE A 501 11.31 25.63 6.42
C ILE A 501 12.64 24.92 6.68
N THR A 502 12.67 23.58 6.58
CA THR A 502 13.89 22.79 6.83
C THR A 502 14.58 22.26 5.56
N ALA A 503 14.07 22.56 4.36
CA ALA A 503 14.66 22.09 3.11
C ALA A 503 15.90 22.91 2.71
N GLY A 504 17.04 22.58 3.29
CA GLY A 504 18.31 22.77 2.59
C GLY A 504 18.35 21.83 1.39
N ARG A 505 18.31 22.35 0.17
CA ARG A 505 18.51 21.54 -1.04
C ARG A 505 19.98 21.08 -1.09
N GLY A 506 20.24 19.86 -0.67
CA GLY A 506 21.51 19.16 -0.91
C GLY A 506 21.24 17.68 -1.15
N LEU A 507 21.89 17.09 -2.15
CA LEU A 507 21.77 15.71 -2.63
C LEU A 507 22.15 14.61 -1.60
N TYR A 508 22.24 14.98 -0.32
CA TYR A 508 22.57 14.12 0.82
C TYR A 508 21.57 14.27 1.97
N ASP A 509 20.28 14.48 1.65
CA ASP A 509 19.22 14.20 2.63
C ASP A 509 19.02 12.67 2.71
N ALA A 510 20.12 11.95 2.98
CA ALA A 510 20.03 10.68 3.66
C ALA A 510 19.22 10.98 4.90
N HIS A 511 18.11 10.25 5.08
CA HIS A 511 17.32 10.20 6.31
C HIS A 511 18.15 10.75 7.46
N THR A 512 18.05 12.05 7.76
CA THR A 512 18.81 12.57 8.89
C THR A 512 18.15 11.88 10.06
N ASP A 513 18.80 10.83 10.54
CA ASP A 513 18.57 10.20 11.82
C ASP A 513 18.54 11.34 12.82
N THR A 514 17.34 11.90 13.04
CA THR A 514 17.12 13.01 13.96
C THR A 514 16.94 12.43 15.36
N TYR A 515 17.72 11.39 15.64
CA TYR A 515 17.71 10.56 16.84
C TYR A 515 18.90 10.86 17.76
N THR A 516 19.76 11.83 17.42
CA THR A 516 21.01 12.06 18.17
C THR A 516 21.05 13.34 19.02
N GLY A 517 19.93 14.04 19.20
CA GLY A 517 19.84 15.11 20.20
C GLY A 517 18.40 15.34 20.66
N GLU A 518 18.06 14.90 21.87
CA GLU A 518 16.80 15.29 22.50
C GLU A 518 16.82 16.80 22.79
N PHE A 519 16.03 17.59 22.06
CA PHE A 519 15.75 18.95 22.51
C PHE A 519 15.07 18.88 23.88
N SER A 520 15.61 19.60 24.86
CA SER A 520 14.98 19.67 26.18
C SER A 520 13.56 20.25 26.08
N ILE A 521 12.67 19.81 26.97
CA ILE A 521 11.30 20.34 27.07
C ILE A 521 11.33 21.85 27.29
N ALA A 522 12.28 22.35 28.09
CA ALA A 522 12.54 23.78 28.26
C ALA A 522 12.86 24.51 26.94
N SER A 523 13.67 23.93 26.06
CA SER A 523 13.96 24.53 24.75
C SER A 523 12.74 24.53 23.85
N MET A 524 11.96 23.44 23.84
CA MET A 524 10.70 23.38 23.11
C MET A 524 9.68 24.39 23.64
N LYS A 525 9.64 24.59 24.96
CA LYS A 525 8.75 25.55 25.65
C LYS A 525 9.08 26.99 25.27
N ARG A 526 10.38 27.35 25.29
CA ARG A 526 10.84 28.67 24.81
C ARG A 526 10.41 28.96 23.38
N VAL A 527 10.43 27.97 22.50
CA VAL A 527 10.01 28.15 21.10
C VAL A 527 8.49 28.27 21.01
N ILE A 528 7.73 27.34 21.60
CA ILE A 528 6.28 27.34 21.47
C ILE A 528 5.66 28.62 22.02
N ASP A 529 6.19 29.17 23.13
CA ASP A 529 5.70 30.40 23.76
C ASP A 529 6.01 31.67 22.96
N LYS A 530 6.84 31.61 21.91
CA LYS A 530 6.95 32.72 20.93
C LYS A 530 5.65 32.90 20.15
N LEU A 531 4.80 31.88 20.08
CA LEU A 531 3.54 31.95 19.35
C LEU A 531 2.58 32.94 20.03
N ASN A 532 2.32 34.05 19.34
CA ASN A 532 1.28 34.97 19.74
C ASN A 532 0.28 35.19 18.60
N TYR A 533 -1.00 35.20 18.92
CA TYR A 533 -2.07 35.56 17.98
C TYR A 533 -2.49 37.00 18.24
N GLU A 534 -1.69 37.95 17.75
CA GLU A 534 -1.92 39.37 17.99
C GLU A 534 -3.33 39.83 17.60
N GLY A 535 -3.99 40.54 18.52
CA GLY A 535 -5.35 41.05 18.35
C GLY A 535 -6.44 39.97 18.46
N VAL A 536 -6.12 38.75 18.90
CA VAL A 536 -7.12 37.72 19.20
C VAL A 536 -7.24 37.55 20.71
N THR A 537 -8.44 37.82 21.23
CA THR A 537 -8.80 37.61 22.62
C THR A 537 -9.28 36.18 22.83
N PHE A 538 -8.79 35.55 23.89
CA PHE A 538 -9.24 34.22 24.33
C PHE A 538 -9.83 34.34 25.73
N PHE A 539 -11.06 33.87 25.90
CA PHE A 539 -11.79 33.92 27.17
C PHE A 539 -11.43 32.71 28.03
N LYS A 540 -11.27 32.89 29.34
CA LYS A 540 -10.92 31.82 30.30
C LYS A 540 -11.99 30.71 30.33
N PHE A 541 -11.56 29.48 30.56
CA PHE A 541 -12.47 28.35 30.68
C PHE A 541 -13.39 28.49 31.90
N GLN A 542 -14.68 28.34 31.68
CA GLN A 542 -15.70 28.20 32.72
C GLN A 542 -16.19 26.75 32.78
N PRO A 543 -16.27 26.13 33.97
CA PRO A 543 -16.80 24.78 34.13
C PRO A 543 -18.22 24.64 33.58
N ILE A 544 -18.52 23.46 33.04
CA ILE A 544 -19.83 23.16 32.46
C ILE A 544 -20.75 22.69 33.60
N GLU A 545 -21.80 23.44 33.90
CA GLU A 545 -22.79 23.07 34.92
C GLU A 545 -23.61 21.85 34.47
N ALA A 546 -23.58 20.77 35.27
CA ALA A 546 -24.38 19.59 35.02
C ALA A 546 -25.88 19.92 34.96
N GLY A 547 -26.58 19.42 33.94
CA GLY A 547 -28.03 19.58 33.79
C GLY A 547 -28.51 20.87 33.10
N LYS A 548 -27.67 21.90 32.96
CA LYS A 548 -28.04 23.13 32.22
C LYS A 548 -27.48 23.11 30.80
N ARG A 549 -28.28 22.60 29.85
CA ARG A 549 -27.93 22.75 28.42
C ARG A 549 -28.13 24.19 27.98
N ARG A 550 -27.03 24.90 27.69
CA ARG A 550 -27.09 26.24 27.09
C ARG A 550 -27.45 26.08 25.61
N ARG A 551 -28.68 26.46 25.24
CA ARG A 551 -29.11 26.51 23.84
C ARG A 551 -28.44 27.71 23.20
N VAL A 552 -27.55 27.43 22.26
CA VAL A 552 -26.97 28.47 21.42
C VAL A 552 -28.02 28.84 20.39
N MET A 553 -28.59 30.05 20.50
CA MET A 553 -29.44 30.58 19.42
C MET A 553 -28.55 30.76 18.20
N LEU A 554 -28.87 30.04 17.11
CA LEU A 554 -28.26 30.29 15.81
C LEU A 554 -28.76 31.67 15.37
N LYS A 555 -27.83 32.59 15.08
CA LYS A 555 -28.16 33.89 14.50
C LYS A 555 -28.71 33.74 13.09
#